data_AF-A0A6V7QD98-F1
#
_entry.id   AF-A0A6V7QD98-F1
#
_cell.length_a   1.000
_cell.length_b   1.000
_cell.length_c   1.000
_cell.angle_alpha   90.00
_cell.angle_beta   90.00
_cell.angle_gamma   90.00
#
_symmetry.space_group_name_H-M   'P 1'
#
loop_
_entity.id
_entity.type
_entity.pdbx_description
1 polymer ?
#
loop_
_entity_poly.entity_id
_entity_poly.type
_entity_poly.pdbx_seq_one_letter_code
_entity_poly.pdbx_strand_id
1 'polypeptide(L)'
;MIRSRIDGTPPEFDVIYSEEAVEDLLTTLKQLSGTHTTIFLAGELRNDVVLECFLDAAMEDFLVGCIDQTEWHPDYRSNRVALFVLVLKKREKQIELPFGGSAQKRTSVQVS
;
A
#
# COMPACT_ATOMS: atom_id res chain seq x y z
N MET A 1 28.59 -19.08 10.74
CA MET A 1 27.67 -20.16 11.17
C MET A 1 27.06 -19.77 12.50
N ILE A 2 25.94 -19.03 12.50
CA ILE A 2 25.24 -18.63 13.72
C ILE A 2 24.01 -19.53 13.80
N ARG A 3 23.99 -20.44 14.79
CA ARG A 3 22.80 -21.23 15.14
C ARG A 3 22.05 -20.46 16.21
N SER A 4 21.03 -19.71 15.81
CA SER A 4 20.03 -19.23 16.76
C SER A 4 18.96 -20.31 16.90
N ARG A 5 18.85 -20.86 18.12
CA ARG A 5 17.78 -21.75 18.53
C ARG A 5 16.51 -20.90 18.53
N ILE A 6 15.70 -21.03 17.49
CA ILE A 6 14.34 -20.52 17.46
C ILE A 6 13.47 -21.53 18.19
N ASP A 7 13.24 -21.26 19.47
CA ASP A 7 12.05 -21.66 20.20
C ASP A 7 10.83 -21.40 19.30
N GLY A 8 10.04 -22.46 19.08
CA GLY A 8 9.11 -22.64 17.96
C GLY A 8 7.88 -21.73 17.89
N THR A 9 7.97 -20.52 18.46
CA THR A 9 7.04 -19.43 18.20
C THR A 9 7.70 -18.51 17.17
N PRO A 10 7.21 -18.45 15.92
CA PRO A 10 7.73 -17.51 14.95
C PRO A 10 7.55 -16.09 15.53
N PRO A 11 8.57 -15.23 15.47
CA PRO A 11 8.40 -13.82 15.81
C PRO A 11 7.27 -13.22 14.96
N GLU A 12 6.27 -12.66 15.64
CA GLU A 12 5.18 -11.91 15.02
C GLU A 12 5.76 -10.59 14.51
N PHE A 13 6.34 -10.60 13.30
CA PHE A 13 6.94 -9.44 12.65
C PHE A 13 5.91 -8.58 11.89
N ASP A 14 4.67 -8.53 12.37
CA ASP A 14 3.62 -7.80 11.67
C ASP A 14 3.60 -6.34 12.09
N VAL A 15 3.66 -5.45 11.11
CA VAL A 15 3.79 -4.00 11.33
C VAL A 15 2.42 -3.33 11.52
N ILE A 16 1.33 -3.97 11.09
CA ILE A 16 -0.02 -3.38 11.06
C ILE A 16 -0.89 -4.05 12.13
N TYR A 17 -0.81 -3.57 13.36
CA TYR A 17 -1.61 -4.08 14.49
C TYR A 17 -2.40 -2.99 15.24
N SER A 18 -2.14 -1.72 14.96
CA SER A 18 -2.79 -0.58 15.61
C SER A 18 -3.17 0.48 14.58
N GLU A 19 -4.41 0.97 14.64
CA GLU A 19 -4.90 2.08 13.82
C GLU A 19 -4.03 3.33 14.03
N GLU A 20 -3.58 3.57 15.26
CA GLU A 20 -2.74 4.73 15.60
C GLU A 20 -1.39 4.72 14.87
N ALA A 21 -0.89 3.55 14.48
CA ALA A 21 0.39 3.41 13.78
C ALA A 21 0.28 3.51 12.25
N VAL A 22 -0.94 3.46 11.70
CA VAL A 22 -1.19 3.45 10.25
C VAL A 22 -0.66 4.73 9.60
N GLU A 23 -0.98 5.89 10.17
CA GLU A 23 -0.60 7.19 9.61
C GLU A 23 0.92 7.40 9.64
N ASP A 24 1.55 7.08 10.76
CA ASP A 24 3.01 7.18 10.94
C ASP A 24 3.76 6.23 9.98
N LEU A 25 3.25 5.02 9.79
CA LEU A 25 3.81 4.04 8.86
C LEU A 25 3.71 4.55 7.42
N LEU A 26 2.52 4.99 6.98
CA LEU A 26 2.33 5.49 5.62
C LEU A 26 3.17 6.75 5.36
N THR A 27 3.27 7.64 6.34
CA THR A 27 4.16 8.81 6.27
C THR A 27 5.61 8.39 6.06
N THR A 28 6.09 7.41 6.82
CA THR A 28 7.43 6.87 6.69
C THR A 28 7.66 6.23 5.31
N LEU A 29 6.71 5.41 4.84
CA LEU A 29 6.78 4.77 3.53
C LEU A 29 6.82 5.80 2.40
N LYS A 30 6.05 6.89 2.50
CA LYS A 30 6.07 7.99 1.52
C LYS A 30 7.40 8.72 1.50
N GLN A 31 8.02 8.95 2.66
CA GLN A 31 9.32 9.62 2.75
C GLN A 31 10.47 8.77 2.20
N LEU A 32 10.40 7.45 2.38
CA LEU A 32 11.42 6.51 1.94
C LEU A 32 11.24 6.07 0.47
N SER A 33 10.03 6.15 -0.08
CA SER A 33 9.74 5.69 -1.44
C SER A 33 9.85 6.80 -2.48
N GLY A 34 10.41 6.44 -3.64
CA GLY A 34 10.43 7.26 -4.84
C GLY A 34 9.54 6.69 -5.94
N THR A 35 9.56 7.33 -7.10
CA THR A 35 8.74 6.98 -8.28
C THR A 35 9.03 5.60 -8.89
N HIS A 36 10.12 4.95 -8.46
CA HIS A 36 10.53 3.61 -8.93
C HIS A 36 10.61 2.60 -7.78
N THR A 37 10.22 3.00 -6.56
CA THR A 37 10.23 2.09 -5.41
C THR A 37 8.96 1.25 -5.43
N THR A 38 9.14 -0.06 -5.31
CA THR A 38 8.05 -1.01 -5.07
C THR A 38 8.18 -1.52 -3.64
N ILE A 39 7.16 -1.29 -2.82
CA ILE A 39 7.14 -1.73 -1.42
C ILE A 39 6.36 -3.05 -1.35
N PHE A 40 6.92 -4.05 -0.69
CA PHE A 40 6.23 -5.29 -0.35
C PHE A 40 5.91 -5.28 1.15
N LEU A 41 4.63 -5.43 1.50
CA LEU A 41 4.16 -5.54 2.88
C LEU A 41 3.50 -6.90 3.07
N ALA A 42 4.13 -7.76 3.87
CA ALA A 42 3.50 -8.96 4.37
C ALA A 42 2.92 -8.66 5.75
N GLY A 43 1.72 -9.16 6.04
CA GLY A 43 1.10 -9.00 7.35
C GLY A 43 0.11 -10.12 7.66
N GLU A 44 0.10 -10.61 8.90
CA GLU A 44 -0.96 -11.47 9.40
C GLU A 44 -2.27 -10.71 9.58
N LEU A 45 -3.33 -11.23 8.98
CA LEU A 45 -4.72 -10.82 9.06
C LEU A 45 -5.28 -11.21 10.43
N ARG A 46 -5.13 -10.31 11.41
CA ARG A 46 -5.67 -10.51 12.78
C ARG A 46 -6.94 -9.72 13.05
N ASN A 47 -7.05 -8.54 12.44
CA ASN A 47 -8.19 -7.65 12.60
C ASN A 47 -8.51 -7.00 11.26
N ASP A 48 -9.65 -7.38 10.68
CA ASP A 48 -10.10 -6.89 9.37
C ASP A 48 -10.32 -5.36 9.39
N VAL A 49 -10.72 -4.78 10.52
CA VAL A 49 -11.00 -3.34 10.67
C VAL A 49 -9.72 -2.51 10.52
N VAL A 50 -8.64 -2.92 11.17
CA VAL A 50 -7.35 -2.21 11.10
C VAL A 50 -6.77 -2.30 9.70
N LEU A 51 -6.93 -3.46 9.06
CA LEU A 51 -6.49 -3.67 7.69
C LEU A 51 -7.28 -2.80 6.70
N GLU A 52 -8.60 -2.76 6.82
CA GLU A 52 -9.45 -1.90 5.99
C GLU A 52 -9.05 -0.42 6.15
N CYS A 53 -8.87 0.03 7.40
CA CYS A 53 -8.37 1.37 7.71
C CYS A 53 -7.02 1.66 7.05
N PHE A 54 -6.07 0.71 7.14
CA PHE A 54 -4.78 0.81 6.47
C PHE A 54 -4.91 0.91 4.96
N LEU A 55 -5.71 0.04 4.34
CA LEU A 55 -5.88 0.01 2.89
C LEU A 55 -6.51 1.30 2.38
N ASP A 56 -7.55 1.78 3.06
CA ASP A 56 -8.22 3.04 2.72
C ASP A 56 -7.24 4.22 2.78
N ALA A 57 -6.47 4.34 3.86
CA ALA A 57 -5.45 5.39 3.99
C ALA A 57 -4.32 5.24 2.97
N ALA A 58 -3.84 4.02 2.74
CA ALA A 58 -2.76 3.74 1.78
C ALA A 58 -3.17 4.09 0.35
N MET A 59 -4.43 3.82 -0.01
CA MET A 59 -4.98 4.09 -1.33
C MET A 59 -5.08 5.58 -1.66
N GLU A 60 -4.91 6.51 -0.72
CA GLU A 60 -4.81 7.94 -1.02
C GLU A 60 -3.57 8.24 -1.86
N ASP A 61 -2.40 7.77 -1.42
CA ASP A 61 -1.10 8.09 -2.01
C ASP A 61 -0.47 6.96 -2.82
N PHE A 62 -0.87 5.70 -2.59
CA PHE A 62 -0.28 4.53 -3.22
C PHE A 62 -1.29 3.82 -4.13
N LEU A 63 -0.77 3.20 -5.19
CA LEU A 63 -1.45 2.10 -5.85
C LEU A 63 -1.17 0.85 -5.04
N VAL A 64 -2.22 0.22 -4.53
CA VAL A 64 -2.13 -0.98 -3.69
C VAL A 64 -2.62 -2.19 -4.48
N GLY A 65 -1.81 -3.25 -4.52
CA GLY A 65 -2.18 -4.56 -5.05
C GLY A 65 -2.01 -5.64 -3.99
N CYS A 66 -2.71 -6.76 -4.16
CA CYS A 66 -2.57 -7.95 -3.32
C CYS A 66 -2.06 -9.10 -4.19
N ILE A 67 -1.07 -9.86 -3.70
CA ILE A 67 -0.49 -11.00 -4.39
C ILE A 67 -1.24 -12.26 -3.98
N ASP A 68 -1.80 -12.94 -4.96
CA ASP A 68 -2.48 -14.23 -4.77
C ASP A 68 -1.53 -15.28 -4.20
N GLN A 69 -2.02 -16.12 -3.27
CA GLN A 69 -1.19 -17.14 -2.63
C GLN A 69 -0.63 -18.16 -3.61
N THR A 70 -1.24 -18.34 -4.78
CA THR A 70 -0.72 -19.22 -5.84
C THR A 70 0.64 -18.78 -6.38
N GLU A 71 0.97 -17.49 -6.28
CA GLU A 71 2.26 -16.90 -6.66
C GLU A 71 3.32 -17.03 -5.56
N TRP A 72 2.94 -17.44 -4.34
CA TRP A 72 3.87 -17.57 -3.22
C TRP A 72 4.63 -18.89 -3.29
N HIS A 73 5.77 -18.98 -2.61
CA HIS A 73 6.49 -20.25 -2.49
C HIS A 73 5.57 -21.33 -1.87
N PRO A 74 5.46 -22.53 -2.46
CA PRO A 74 4.48 -23.55 -2.04
C PRO A 74 4.60 -23.95 -0.57
N ASP A 75 5.83 -23.99 -0.05
CA ASP A 75 6.09 -24.39 1.35
C ASP A 75 5.86 -23.27 2.38
N TYR A 76 5.63 -22.02 1.96
CA TYR A 76 5.54 -20.85 2.84
C TYR A 76 4.25 -20.05 2.62
N ARG A 77 3.14 -20.74 2.37
CA ARG A 77 1.79 -20.14 2.25
C ARG A 77 1.06 -20.20 3.58
N SER A 78 0.32 -19.15 3.89
CA SER A 78 -0.54 -19.10 5.08
C SER A 78 -1.83 -18.39 4.72
N ASN A 79 -2.96 -19.00 5.05
CA ASN A 79 -4.29 -18.39 4.87
C ASN A 79 -4.50 -17.14 5.74
N ARG A 80 -3.68 -16.98 6.78
CA ARG A 80 -3.73 -15.82 7.68
C ARG A 80 -2.79 -14.70 7.28
N VAL A 81 -1.95 -14.86 6.27
CA VAL A 81 -1.02 -13.80 5.84
C VAL A 81 -1.50 -13.27 4.49
N ALA A 82 -1.42 -11.95 4.32
CA ALA A 82 -1.57 -11.29 3.05
C ALA A 82 -0.25 -10.63 2.63
N LEU A 83 -0.02 -10.52 1.33
CA LEU A 83 1.15 -9.85 0.76
C LEU A 83 0.67 -8.76 -0.17
N PHE A 84 0.90 -7.51 0.23
CA PHE A 84 0.54 -6.33 -0.52
C PHE A 84 1.74 -5.73 -1.24
N VAL A 85 1.47 -5.14 -2.39
CA VAL A 85 2.42 -4.37 -3.20
C VAL A 85 1.94 -2.94 -3.25
N LEU A 86 2.78 -2.01 -2.80
CA LEU A 86 2.48 -0.59 -2.81
C LEU A 86 3.45 0.14 -3.74
N VAL A 87 2.91 0.97 -4.63
CA VAL A 87 3.67 1.84 -5.52
C VAL A 87 3.18 3.27 -5.36
N LEU A 88 4.10 4.19 -5.06
CA LEU A 88 3.75 5.59 -4.86
C LEU A 88 3.14 6.19 -6.13
N LYS A 89 1.96 6.80 -6.03
CA LYS A 89 1.34 7.48 -7.17
C LYS A 89 2.24 8.62 -7.63
N LYS A 90 2.37 8.77 -8.94
CA LYS A 90 3.02 9.96 -9.50
C LYS A 90 2.17 11.16 -9.11
N ARG A 91 2.76 12.14 -8.40
CA ARG A 91 2.14 13.46 -8.32
C ARG A 91 2.12 13.99 -9.74
N GLU A 92 0.94 14.15 -10.31
CA GLU A 92 0.79 15.04 -11.45
C GLU A 92 1.29 16.39 -10.95
N LYS A 93 2.42 16.85 -11.49
CA LYS A 93 2.76 18.25 -11.32
C LYS A 93 1.58 18.99 -11.92
N GLN A 94 0.80 19.69 -11.08
CA GLN A 94 -0.11 20.71 -11.56
C GLN A 94 0.77 21.61 -12.43
N ILE A 95 0.63 21.48 -13.74
CA ILE A 95 1.23 22.42 -14.66
C ILE A 95 0.42 23.69 -14.40
N GLU A 96 0.91 24.54 -13.49
CA GLU A 96 0.52 25.92 -13.47
C GLU A 96 0.92 26.48 -14.84
N LEU A 97 -0.04 26.45 -15.77
CA LEU A 97 0.07 27.24 -16.99
C LEU A 97 0.20 28.69 -16.52
N PRO A 98 1.23 29.44 -16.97
CA PRO A 98 1.51 30.78 -16.46
C PRO A 98 0.44 31.85 -16.79
N PHE A 99 -0.75 31.46 -17.25
CA PHE A 99 -1.85 32.38 -17.49
C PHE A 99 -3.17 31.78 -17.01
N GLY A 100 -3.74 32.41 -15.99
CA GLY A 100 -5.06 32.11 -15.47
C GLY A 100 -6.12 32.14 -16.55
N GLY A 101 -6.83 31.03 -16.70
CA GLY A 101 -8.00 30.90 -17.55
C GLY A 101 -8.77 29.66 -17.14
N SER A 102 -9.88 29.85 -16.43
CA SER A 102 -10.83 28.82 -16.08
C SER A 102 -11.48 28.24 -17.35
N ALA A 103 -11.08 27.03 -17.75
CA ALA A 103 -11.76 26.30 -18.81
C ALA A 103 -12.92 25.49 -18.22
N GLN A 104 -14.11 26.08 -18.22
CA GLN A 104 -15.37 25.40 -17.98
C GLN A 104 -15.58 24.34 -19.07
N LYS A 105 -15.53 23.05 -18.72
CA LYS A 105 -15.90 21.98 -19.66
C LYS A 105 -17.41 22.09 -19.95
N ARG A 106 -17.77 22.75 -21.04
CA ARG A 106 -19.08 22.63 -21.69
C ARG A 106 -19.11 21.33 -22.48
N THR A 107 -19.73 20.30 -21.92
CA THR A 107 -20.08 19.10 -22.69
C THR A 107 -21.32 19.42 -23.53
N SER A 108 -21.11 19.70 -24.80
CA SER A 108 -22.17 19.71 -25.81
C SER A 108 -22.53 18.27 -26.16
N VAL A 109 -23.73 17.81 -25.78
CA VAL A 109 -24.30 16.58 -26.30
C VAL A 109 -24.91 16.91 -27.67
N GLN A 110 -24.34 16.39 -28.75
CA GLN A 110 -24.96 16.35 -30.07
C GLN A 110 -25.77 15.06 -30.16
N VAL A 111 -27.07 15.19 -30.44
CA VAL A 111 -27.98 14.10 -30.79
C VAL A 111 -27.80 13.80 -32.28
N SER A 112 -27.71 12.53 -32.64
CA SER A 112 -27.99 12.02 -33.98
C SER A 112 -28.72 10.70 -33.86
#